data_AF-A0A817S0D6-F1
#
_entry.id   AF-A0A817S0D6-F1
#
_cell.length_a   1.000
_cell.length_b   1.000
_cell.length_c   1.000
_cell.angle_alpha   90.00
_cell.angle_beta   90.00
_cell.angle_gamma   90.00
#
_symmetry.space_group_name_H-M   'P 1'
#
loop_
_entity.id
_entity.type
_entity.pdbx_description
1 polymer ?
#
loop_
_entity_poly.entity_id
_entity_poly.type
_entity_poly.pdbx_seq_one_letter_code
_entity_poly.pdbx_strand_id
1 'polypeptide(L)'
;MKTVITDLIRNYLNIETLFQSGQYDKCLTLLRDKHKIDMSKVVEIIFSHANYNAKNALVIMLIDLLFERDPTLTDELTALLSELTLLTHTNNAKVALKARQVLIEFQQPPYELRHNQMESIFLSAIDMYGHKLCQENIQKLISSETSILDVLHSFYFHSNVQVRQAALEVYVRRSYISYDLNSIQHRFLSDGTCAVQFSLYLPLNHPNRLFEHENMARASSFADDLTNLNNTDSDLFQRMGILAAFDSWERAK
;
A
#
# COMPACT_ATOMS: atom_id res chain seq x y z
N MET A 1 8.21 -31.36 -4.46
CA MET A 1 8.81 -30.69 -3.29
C MET A 1 7.80 -29.76 -2.61
N LYS A 2 7.17 -28.82 -3.32
CA LYS A 2 6.07 -27.98 -2.79
C LYS A 2 4.98 -28.79 -2.10
N THR A 3 4.44 -29.81 -2.77
CA THR A 3 3.42 -30.72 -2.20
C THR A 3 3.81 -31.33 -0.86
N VAL A 4 5.05 -31.81 -0.72
CA VAL A 4 5.54 -32.40 0.53
C VAL A 4 5.60 -31.36 1.65
N ILE A 5 6.05 -30.14 1.37
CA ILE A 5 6.09 -29.05 2.35
C ILE A 5 4.67 -28.64 2.75
N THR A 6 3.78 -28.50 1.77
CA THR A 6 2.36 -28.23 1.97
C THR A 6 1.70 -29.28 2.87
N ASP A 7 1.98 -30.56 2.64
CA ASP A 7 1.45 -31.67 3.45
C ASP A 7 2.00 -31.65 4.89
N LEU A 8 3.28 -31.31 5.08
CA LEU A 8 3.86 -31.15 6.41
C LEU A 8 3.21 -30.00 7.20
N ILE A 9 2.98 -28.86 6.54
CA ILE A 9 2.28 -27.71 7.13
C ILE A 9 0.82 -28.07 7.45
N ARG A 10 0.15 -28.78 6.56
CA ARG A 10 -1.23 -29.27 6.77
C ARG A 10 -1.31 -30.24 7.96
N ASN A 11 -0.35 -31.14 8.10
CA ASN A 11 -0.27 -32.05 9.24
C ASN A 11 -0.05 -31.30 10.56
N TYR A 12 0.80 -30.27 10.56
CA TYR A 12 0.97 -29.37 11.69
C TYR A 12 -0.35 -28.68 12.06
N LEU A 13 -1.03 -28.07 11.08
CA LEU A 13 -2.29 -27.36 11.27
C LEU A 13 -3.40 -28.28 11.83
N ASN A 14 -3.55 -29.49 11.28
CA ASN A 14 -4.55 -30.46 11.73
C ASN A 14 -4.40 -30.83 13.21
N ILE A 15 -3.18 -30.82 13.74
CA ILE A 15 -2.91 -31.10 15.15
C ILE A 15 -3.19 -29.86 15.99
N GLU A 16 -2.60 -28.71 15.62
CA GLU A 16 -2.66 -27.50 16.44
C GLU A 16 -4.04 -26.84 16.48
N THR A 17 -4.89 -27.07 15.48
CA THR A 17 -6.29 -26.61 15.45
C THR A 17 -7.14 -27.28 16.54
N LEU A 18 -6.87 -28.55 16.87
CA LEU A 18 -7.59 -29.29 17.92
C LEU A 18 -7.35 -28.69 19.31
N PHE A 19 -6.23 -27.99 19.50
CA PHE A 19 -5.87 -27.35 20.75
C PHE A 19 -6.29 -25.88 20.84
N GLN A 20 -6.98 -25.31 19.83
CA GLN A 20 -7.44 -23.91 19.85
C GLN A 20 -8.72 -23.67 20.69
N SER A 21 -9.43 -24.73 21.07
CA SER A 21 -10.75 -24.64 21.68
C SER A 21 -10.69 -24.44 23.20
N GLY A 22 -10.18 -23.29 23.63
CA GLY A 22 -10.17 -22.88 25.04
C GLY A 22 -9.04 -23.51 25.85
N GLN A 23 -9.35 -23.94 27.07
CA GLN A 23 -8.34 -24.46 27.99
C GLN A 23 -7.97 -25.91 27.65
N TYR A 24 -6.71 -26.27 27.89
CA TYR A 24 -6.13 -27.56 27.53
C TYR A 24 -6.98 -28.78 27.94
N ASP A 25 -7.52 -28.81 29.16
CA ASP A 25 -8.35 -29.93 29.65
C ASP A 25 -9.66 -30.13 28.86
N LYS A 26 -10.24 -29.03 28.37
CA LYS A 26 -11.43 -29.08 27.50
C LYS A 26 -11.06 -29.67 26.14
N CYS A 27 -9.93 -29.23 25.58
CA CYS A 27 -9.40 -29.78 24.32
C CYS A 27 -9.15 -31.29 24.43
N LEU A 28 -8.57 -31.75 25.55
CA LEU A 28 -8.34 -33.18 25.81
C LEU A 28 -9.64 -33.98 25.90
N THR A 29 -10.66 -33.43 26.56
CA THR A 29 -11.96 -34.10 26.68
C THR A 29 -12.63 -34.25 25.31
N LEU A 30 -12.61 -33.17 24.51
CA LEU A 30 -13.12 -33.18 23.13
C LEU A 30 -12.34 -34.15 22.23
N LEU A 31 -11.01 -34.18 22.37
CA LEU A 31 -10.14 -35.07 21.61
C LEU A 31 -10.43 -36.55 21.93
N ARG A 32 -10.57 -36.86 23.23
CA ARG A 32 -10.94 -38.19 23.72
C ARG A 32 -12.34 -38.59 23.22
N ASP A 33 -13.29 -37.66 23.22
CA ASP A 33 -14.65 -37.91 22.74
C ASP A 33 -14.72 -38.13 21.22
N LYS A 34 -13.83 -37.47 20.46
CA LYS A 34 -13.71 -37.62 19.00
C LYS A 34 -13.07 -38.96 18.60
N HIS A 35 -12.15 -39.48 19.41
CA HIS A 35 -11.37 -40.69 19.12
C HIS A 35 -11.58 -41.81 20.15
N LYS A 36 -12.82 -42.02 20.62
CA LYS A 36 -13.15 -43.03 21.66
C LYS A 36 -12.68 -44.46 21.34
N ILE A 37 -12.65 -44.82 20.06
CA ILE A 37 -12.32 -46.17 19.58
C ILE A 37 -10.80 -46.34 19.41
N ASP A 38 -10.06 -45.24 19.23
CA ASP A 38 -8.64 -45.25 18.87
C ASP A 38 -7.85 -44.31 19.80
N MET A 39 -7.62 -44.80 21.02
CA MET A 39 -6.87 -44.05 22.05
C MET A 39 -5.40 -43.91 21.71
N SER A 40 -4.83 -44.77 20.87
CA SER A 40 -3.45 -44.65 20.41
C SER A 40 -3.24 -43.35 19.64
N LYS A 41 -4.18 -42.99 18.76
CA LYS A 41 -4.14 -41.70 18.05
C LYS A 41 -4.23 -40.49 18.97
N VAL A 42 -5.01 -40.59 20.06
CA VAL A 42 -5.10 -39.50 21.05
C VAL A 42 -3.74 -39.25 21.69
N VAL A 43 -3.02 -40.32 22.06
CA VAL A 43 -1.67 -40.22 22.64
C VAL A 43 -0.68 -39.63 21.65
N GLU A 44 -0.72 -40.04 20.38
CA GLU A 44 0.14 -39.49 19.32
C GLU A 44 -0.08 -37.98 19.10
N ILE A 45 -1.33 -37.54 19.09
CA ILE A 45 -1.69 -36.11 18.93
C ILE A 45 -1.20 -35.29 20.12
N ILE A 46 -1.38 -35.79 21.35
CA ILE A 46 -0.90 -35.14 22.57
C ILE A 46 0.63 -35.06 22.57
N PHE A 47 1.31 -36.15 22.21
CA PHE A 47 2.77 -36.19 22.13
C PHE A 47 3.32 -35.21 21.09
N SER A 48 2.65 -35.09 19.95
CA SER A 48 3.00 -34.12 18.92
C SER A 48 2.82 -32.68 19.40
N HIS A 49 1.71 -32.38 20.11
CA HIS A 49 1.48 -31.06 20.67
C HIS A 49 2.48 -30.71 21.78
N ALA A 50 2.90 -31.67 22.61
CA ALA A 50 3.88 -31.42 23.67
C ALA A 50 5.21 -30.82 23.17
N ASN A 51 5.60 -31.12 21.92
CA ASN A 51 6.80 -30.60 21.28
C ASN A 51 6.52 -29.47 20.27
N TYR A 52 5.45 -28.68 20.49
CA TYR A 52 5.06 -27.59 19.57
C TYR A 52 6.20 -26.60 19.30
N ASN A 53 7.09 -26.32 20.26
CA ASN A 53 8.20 -25.38 20.08
C ASN A 53 9.12 -25.73 18.89
N ALA A 54 9.52 -27.00 18.79
CA ALA A 54 10.37 -27.47 17.69
C ALA A 54 9.60 -27.48 16.35
N LYS A 55 8.32 -27.88 16.38
CA LYS A 55 7.44 -27.85 15.22
C LYS A 55 7.24 -26.42 14.69
N ASN A 56 7.07 -25.45 15.58
CA ASN A 56 6.85 -24.05 15.23
C ASN A 56 8.08 -23.47 14.52
N ALA A 57 9.28 -23.75 15.04
CA ALA A 57 10.53 -23.36 14.37
C ALA A 57 10.66 -24.01 12.99
N LEU A 58 10.35 -25.30 12.87
CA LEU A 58 10.41 -26.03 11.60
C LEU A 58 9.42 -25.48 10.57
N VAL A 59 8.17 -25.20 10.97
CA VAL A 59 7.15 -24.65 10.07
C VAL A 59 7.54 -23.26 9.59
N ILE A 60 8.09 -22.40 10.45
CA ILE A 60 8.59 -21.08 10.04
C ILE A 60 9.70 -21.22 8.99
N MET A 61 10.69 -22.09 9.24
CA MET A 61 11.77 -22.33 8.28
C MET A 61 11.27 -22.91 6.95
N LEU A 62 10.27 -23.79 6.99
CA LEU A 62 9.66 -24.35 5.78
C LEU A 62 8.91 -23.28 4.98
N ILE A 63 8.21 -22.36 5.65
CA ILE A 63 7.57 -21.21 5.01
C ILE A 63 8.63 -20.32 4.37
N ASP A 64 9.70 -19.97 5.09
CA ASP A 64 10.81 -19.16 4.55
C ASP A 64 11.44 -19.77 3.30
N LEU A 65 11.80 -21.06 3.37
CA LEU A 65 12.42 -21.78 2.25
C LEU A 65 11.51 -21.83 1.01
N LEU A 66 10.20 -21.97 1.21
CA LEU A 66 9.23 -22.05 0.12
C LEU A 66 9.20 -20.73 -0.66
N PHE A 67 9.13 -19.61 0.05
CA PHE A 67 8.99 -18.28 -0.56
C PHE A 67 10.32 -17.65 -0.99
N GLU A 68 11.46 -18.09 -0.45
CA GLU A 68 12.78 -17.69 -0.95
C GLU A 68 13.07 -18.26 -2.34
N ARG A 69 12.62 -19.50 -2.62
CA ARG A 69 12.90 -20.17 -3.90
C ARG A 69 11.90 -19.84 -5.00
N ASP A 70 10.62 -19.73 -4.66
CA ASP A 70 9.55 -19.48 -5.62
C ASP A 70 8.53 -18.49 -5.03
N PRO A 71 8.49 -17.23 -5.50
CA PRO A 71 7.52 -16.23 -5.05
C PRO A 71 6.14 -16.44 -5.72
N THR A 72 5.73 -17.68 -5.97
CA THR A 72 4.42 -18.00 -6.56
C THR A 72 3.51 -18.54 -5.47
N LEU A 73 2.49 -17.79 -5.10
CA LEU A 73 1.46 -18.24 -4.17
C LEU A 73 0.35 -18.96 -4.94
N THR A 74 0.18 -20.27 -4.70
CA THR A 74 -0.94 -21.04 -5.26
C THR A 74 -2.17 -20.92 -4.37
N ASP A 75 -3.38 -21.05 -4.92
CA ASP A 75 -4.64 -20.96 -4.15
C ASP A 75 -4.68 -21.93 -2.95
N GLU A 76 -4.14 -23.13 -3.10
CA GLU A 76 -4.03 -24.12 -2.02
C GLU A 76 -3.15 -23.62 -0.87
N LEU A 77 -2.03 -22.97 -1.19
CA LEU A 77 -1.11 -22.44 -0.20
C LEU A 77 -1.70 -21.19 0.47
N THR A 78 -2.40 -20.35 -0.29
CA THR A 78 -3.15 -19.20 0.25
C THR A 78 -4.17 -19.65 1.30
N ALA A 79 -4.94 -20.70 1.00
CA ALA A 79 -5.92 -21.27 1.93
C ALA A 79 -5.25 -21.78 3.20
N LEU A 80 -4.17 -22.56 3.07
CA LEU A 80 -3.42 -23.09 4.23
C LEU A 80 -2.78 -22.00 5.09
N LEU A 81 -2.15 -21.01 4.49
CA LEU A 81 -1.60 -19.87 5.23
C LEU A 81 -2.71 -19.10 5.94
N SER A 82 -3.86 -18.93 5.30
CA SER A 82 -5.02 -18.26 5.91
C SER A 82 -5.51 -19.02 7.14
N GLU A 83 -5.60 -20.36 7.07
CA GLU A 83 -5.93 -21.21 8.21
C GLU A 83 -4.87 -21.12 9.33
N LEU A 84 -3.58 -21.04 9.00
CA LEU A 84 -2.52 -20.80 10.01
C LEU A 84 -2.69 -19.47 10.74
N THR A 85 -3.20 -18.42 10.07
CA THR A 85 -3.43 -17.12 10.72
C THR A 85 -4.56 -17.15 11.75
N LEU A 86 -5.43 -18.18 11.73
CA LEU A 86 -6.51 -18.37 12.68
C LEU A 86 -6.06 -19.00 14.00
N LEU A 87 -4.81 -19.46 14.09
CA LEU A 87 -4.25 -19.96 15.35
C LEU A 87 -4.08 -18.79 16.34
N THR A 88 -4.85 -18.79 17.42
CA THR A 88 -4.94 -17.67 18.38
C THR A 88 -4.09 -17.88 19.64
N HIS A 89 -3.69 -19.11 19.96
CA HIS A 89 -2.85 -19.37 21.12
C HIS A 89 -1.46 -18.74 21.02
N THR A 90 -0.98 -18.21 22.14
CA THR A 90 0.35 -17.58 22.29
C THR A 90 1.50 -18.49 21.85
N ASN A 91 1.36 -19.79 22.07
CA ASN A 91 2.34 -20.80 21.66
C ASN A 91 2.60 -20.80 20.15
N ASN A 92 1.55 -20.59 19.35
CA ASN A 92 1.59 -20.66 17.88
C ASN A 92 1.61 -19.28 17.23
N ALA A 93 1.60 -18.20 18.02
CA ALA A 93 1.52 -16.83 17.55
C ALA A 93 2.64 -16.46 16.57
N LYS A 94 3.85 -17.00 16.73
CA LYS A 94 4.97 -16.77 15.80
C LYS A 94 4.69 -17.34 14.41
N VAL A 95 4.12 -18.53 14.33
CA VAL A 95 3.76 -19.19 13.07
C VAL A 95 2.62 -18.42 12.39
N ALA A 96 1.58 -18.07 13.16
CA ALA A 96 0.44 -17.30 12.65
C ALA A 96 0.87 -15.92 12.13
N LEU A 97 1.78 -15.25 12.85
CA LEU A 97 2.34 -13.96 12.43
C LEU A 97 3.13 -14.10 11.13
N LYS A 98 3.97 -15.13 11.02
CA LYS A 98 4.75 -15.38 9.81
C LYS A 98 3.85 -15.66 8.61
N ALA A 99 2.84 -16.50 8.77
CA ALA A 99 1.85 -16.77 7.72
C ALA A 99 1.13 -15.49 7.27
N ARG A 100 0.78 -14.61 8.21
CA ARG A 100 0.17 -13.31 7.92
C ARG A 100 1.12 -12.37 7.17
N GLN A 101 2.39 -12.30 7.56
CA GLN A 101 3.40 -11.49 6.86
C GLN A 101 3.51 -11.90 5.39
N VAL A 102 3.64 -13.20 5.14
CA VAL A 102 3.68 -13.75 3.79
C VAL A 102 2.42 -13.40 3.00
N LEU A 103 1.23 -13.60 3.57
CA LEU A 103 -0.02 -13.25 2.88
C LEU A 103 -0.10 -11.76 2.52
N ILE A 104 0.38 -10.88 3.40
CA ILE A 104 0.44 -9.43 3.14
C ILE A 104 1.44 -9.11 2.02
N GLU A 105 2.62 -9.74 2.03
CA GLU A 105 3.64 -9.58 0.98
C GLU A 105 3.08 -9.96 -0.40
N PHE A 106 2.33 -11.06 -0.49
CA PHE A 106 1.70 -11.52 -1.74
C PHE A 106 0.43 -10.77 -2.11
N GLN A 107 -0.18 -10.03 -1.18
CA GLN A 107 -1.31 -9.16 -1.49
C GLN A 107 -0.87 -7.98 -2.37
N GLN A 108 0.40 -7.56 -2.29
CA GLN A 108 0.93 -6.53 -3.17
C GLN A 108 1.30 -7.14 -4.53
N PRO A 109 0.71 -6.67 -5.64
CA PRO A 109 1.07 -7.17 -6.95
C PRO A 109 2.54 -6.85 -7.29
N PRO A 110 3.21 -7.74 -8.05
CA PRO A 110 4.60 -7.55 -8.42
C PRO A 110 4.78 -6.26 -9.24
N TYR A 111 6.00 -5.71 -9.21
CA TYR A 111 6.33 -4.43 -9.83
C TYR A 111 5.87 -4.35 -11.30
N GLU A 112 6.18 -5.36 -12.10
CA GLU A 112 5.83 -5.39 -13.53
C GLU A 112 4.31 -5.36 -13.77
N LEU A 113 3.53 -6.08 -12.96
CA LEU A 113 2.07 -6.06 -13.06
C LEU A 113 1.51 -4.69 -12.70
N ARG A 114 2.06 -4.06 -11.66
CA ARG A 114 1.69 -2.69 -11.27
C ARG A 114 2.07 -1.67 -12.35
N HIS A 115 3.22 -1.84 -12.98
CA HIS A 115 3.64 -1.03 -14.12
C HIS A 115 2.66 -1.16 -15.27
N ASN A 116 2.36 -2.37 -15.73
CA ASN A 116 1.40 -2.60 -16.82
C ASN A 116 -0.01 -2.09 -16.49
N GLN A 117 -0.45 -2.27 -15.24
CA GLN A 117 -1.75 -1.76 -14.78
C GLN A 117 -1.79 -0.23 -14.83
N MET A 118 -0.75 0.43 -14.33
CA MET A 118 -0.65 1.88 -14.32
C MET A 118 -0.54 2.44 -15.74
N GLU A 119 0.23 1.79 -16.61
CA GLU A 119 0.31 2.11 -18.03
C GLU A 119 -1.06 2.00 -18.70
N SER A 120 -1.80 0.91 -18.47
CA SER A 120 -3.14 0.73 -19.00
C SER A 120 -4.10 1.83 -18.54
N ILE A 121 -4.00 2.26 -17.27
CA ILE A 121 -4.81 3.38 -16.76
C ILE A 121 -4.44 4.68 -17.49
N PHE A 122 -3.15 4.99 -17.62
CA PHE A 122 -2.71 6.19 -18.34
C PHE A 122 -3.16 6.17 -19.81
N LEU A 123 -2.97 5.07 -20.51
CA LEU A 123 -3.38 4.94 -21.91
C LEU A 123 -4.91 5.04 -22.07
N SER A 124 -5.69 4.50 -21.13
CA SER A 124 -7.15 4.63 -21.13
C SER A 124 -7.65 6.04 -20.78
N ALA A 125 -6.80 6.87 -20.16
CA ALA A 125 -7.11 8.25 -19.84
C ALA A 125 -6.82 9.21 -21.01
N ILE A 126 -6.11 8.75 -22.04
CA ILE A 126 -5.75 9.53 -23.22
C ILE A 126 -6.79 9.27 -24.31
N ASP A 127 -7.52 10.32 -24.70
CA ASP A 127 -8.45 10.25 -25.83
C ASP A 127 -7.73 9.94 -27.15
N MET A 128 -8.39 9.26 -28.10
CA MET A 128 -7.83 8.84 -29.40
C MET A 128 -7.24 9.99 -30.23
N TYR A 129 -7.65 11.23 -29.94
CA TYR A 129 -7.18 12.45 -30.59
C TYR A 129 -6.19 13.27 -29.73
N GLY A 130 -5.84 12.81 -28.53
CA GLY A 130 -4.81 13.42 -27.68
C GLY A 130 -5.15 14.79 -27.11
N HIS A 131 -6.42 15.23 -27.19
CA HIS A 131 -6.81 16.60 -26.85
C HIS A 131 -7.29 16.79 -25.41
N LYS A 132 -7.69 15.73 -24.69
CA LYS A 132 -8.17 15.82 -23.29
C LYS A 132 -7.75 14.59 -22.47
N LEU A 133 -7.17 14.83 -21.30
CA LEU A 133 -6.96 13.82 -20.27
C LEU A 133 -8.28 13.58 -19.54
N CYS A 134 -8.82 12.37 -19.61
CA CYS A 134 -10.03 12.00 -18.89
C CYS A 134 -9.76 12.01 -17.37
N GLN A 135 -10.25 13.04 -16.68
CA GLN A 135 -9.97 13.30 -15.26
C GLN A 135 -10.42 12.15 -14.35
N GLU A 136 -11.45 11.39 -14.71
CA GLU A 136 -11.98 10.27 -13.92
C GLU A 136 -10.98 9.12 -13.74
N ASN A 137 -10.26 8.73 -14.80
CA ASN A 137 -9.29 7.63 -14.72
C ASN A 137 -8.02 8.05 -13.97
N ILE A 138 -7.63 9.32 -14.11
CA ILE A 138 -6.51 9.90 -13.36
C ILE A 138 -6.88 10.04 -11.87
N GLN A 139 -8.13 10.36 -11.55
CA GLN A 139 -8.61 10.45 -10.17
C GLN A 139 -8.48 9.11 -9.44
N LYS A 140 -8.69 7.99 -10.14
CA LYS A 140 -8.45 6.64 -9.57
C LYS A 140 -7.00 6.47 -9.11
N LEU A 141 -6.02 7.00 -9.86
CA LEU A 141 -4.61 6.97 -9.45
C LEU A 141 -4.34 7.91 -8.26
N ILE A 142 -4.92 9.10 -8.25
CA ILE A 142 -4.71 10.10 -7.19
C ILE A 142 -5.26 9.60 -5.85
N SER A 143 -6.48 9.06 -5.85
CA SER A 143 -7.18 8.58 -4.66
C SER A 143 -6.84 7.13 -4.27
N SER A 144 -5.97 6.44 -5.02
CA SER A 144 -5.62 5.06 -4.71
C SER A 144 -4.82 4.95 -3.41
N GLU A 145 -5.21 4.00 -2.55
CA GLU A 145 -4.52 3.69 -1.29
C GLU A 145 -3.17 2.98 -1.50
N THR A 146 -3.01 2.29 -2.63
CA THR A 146 -1.76 1.58 -2.97
C THR A 146 -0.64 2.57 -3.25
N SER A 147 0.59 2.28 -2.79
CA SER A 147 1.76 3.08 -3.15
C SER A 147 1.97 3.00 -4.67
N ILE A 148 1.73 4.11 -5.36
CA ILE A 148 1.99 4.24 -6.82
C ILE A 148 3.32 4.96 -7.10
N LEU A 149 3.88 5.66 -6.11
CA LEU A 149 5.03 6.55 -6.33
C LEU A 149 6.30 5.77 -6.68
N ASP A 150 6.42 4.53 -6.24
CA ASP A 150 7.54 3.66 -6.59
C ASP A 150 7.58 3.28 -8.08
N VAL A 151 6.42 3.23 -8.74
CA VAL A 151 6.30 2.95 -10.19
C VAL A 151 6.14 4.25 -11.00
N LEU A 152 5.46 5.27 -10.46
CA LEU A 152 5.09 6.50 -11.18
C LEU A 152 6.27 7.19 -11.86
N HIS A 153 7.44 7.23 -11.21
CA HIS A 153 8.62 7.91 -11.72
C HIS A 153 9.14 7.31 -13.03
N SER A 154 8.91 6.02 -13.32
CA SER A 154 9.33 5.43 -14.60
C SER A 154 8.56 6.00 -15.79
N PHE A 155 7.31 6.45 -15.58
CA PHE A 155 6.49 7.04 -16.63
C PHE A 155 6.90 8.46 -17.03
N TYR A 156 7.78 9.11 -16.27
CA TYR A 156 8.30 10.43 -16.63
C TYR A 156 9.13 10.40 -17.92
N PHE A 157 9.65 9.24 -18.30
CA PHE A 157 10.45 9.04 -19.50
C PHE A 157 9.74 8.18 -20.55
N HIS A 158 8.42 8.04 -20.43
CA HIS A 158 7.62 7.24 -21.37
C HIS A 158 7.65 7.82 -22.79
N SER A 159 7.59 6.95 -23.81
CA SER A 159 7.64 7.34 -25.24
C SER A 159 6.51 8.30 -25.62
N ASN A 160 5.30 8.07 -25.09
CA ASN A 160 4.14 8.93 -25.29
C ASN A 160 4.20 10.19 -24.39
N VAL A 161 4.22 11.36 -25.03
CA VAL A 161 4.26 12.68 -24.38
C VAL A 161 3.10 12.91 -23.42
N GLN A 162 1.89 12.46 -23.80
CA GLN A 162 0.69 12.63 -22.98
C GLN A 162 0.76 11.81 -21.68
N VAL A 163 1.37 10.62 -21.74
CA VAL A 163 1.63 9.79 -20.55
C VAL A 163 2.62 10.50 -19.62
N ARG A 164 3.68 11.12 -20.18
CA ARG A 164 4.63 11.91 -19.36
C ARG A 164 3.94 13.08 -18.65
N GLN A 165 3.11 13.83 -19.37
CA GLN A 165 2.33 14.94 -18.80
C GLN A 165 1.38 14.46 -17.69
N ALA A 166 0.60 13.42 -17.98
CA ALA A 166 -0.33 12.83 -17.02
C ALA A 166 0.40 12.31 -15.77
N ALA A 167 1.56 11.68 -15.92
CA ALA A 167 2.35 11.17 -14.80
C ALA A 167 2.84 12.29 -13.87
N LEU A 168 3.35 13.40 -14.43
CA LEU A 168 3.76 14.57 -13.64
C LEU A 168 2.56 15.20 -12.91
N GLU A 169 1.40 15.29 -13.56
CA GLU A 169 0.18 15.82 -12.97
C GLU A 169 -0.36 14.93 -11.85
N VAL A 170 -0.34 13.60 -12.03
CA VAL A 170 -0.68 12.63 -10.96
C VAL A 170 0.25 12.82 -9.76
N TYR A 171 1.55 12.98 -9.99
CA TYR A 171 2.51 13.20 -8.91
C TYR A 171 2.19 14.45 -8.11
N VAL A 172 1.95 15.59 -8.79
CA VAL A 172 1.60 16.85 -8.13
C VAL A 172 0.29 16.69 -7.35
N ARG A 173 -0.79 16.20 -7.97
CA ARG A 173 -2.08 16.05 -7.28
C ARG A 173 -2.01 15.11 -6.10
N ARG A 174 -1.20 14.05 -6.17
CA ARG A 174 -1.06 13.09 -5.08
C ARG A 174 -0.16 13.60 -3.95
N SER A 175 0.93 14.30 -4.29
CA SER A 175 1.86 14.87 -3.29
C SER A 175 1.22 16.01 -2.50
N TYR A 176 0.36 16.78 -3.15
CA TYR A 176 -0.33 17.93 -2.57
C TYR A 176 -1.81 17.66 -2.28
N ILE A 177 -2.18 16.40 -1.96
CA ILE A 177 -3.59 16.02 -1.71
C ILE A 177 -4.25 16.78 -0.56
N SER A 178 -3.46 17.28 0.39
CA SER A 178 -3.93 18.08 1.54
C SER A 178 -4.03 19.59 1.25
N TYR A 179 -3.70 20.02 0.02
CA TYR A 179 -3.74 21.40 -0.42
C TYR A 179 -4.75 21.56 -1.55
N ASP A 180 -5.31 22.76 -1.66
CA ASP A 180 -6.22 23.09 -2.77
C ASP A 180 -5.39 23.50 -3.99
N LEU A 181 -5.34 22.64 -5.01
CA LEU A 181 -4.65 22.92 -6.27
C LEU A 181 -5.58 23.73 -7.20
N ASN A 182 -5.21 24.97 -7.49
CA ASN A 182 -6.04 25.87 -8.31
C ASN A 182 -5.82 25.67 -9.81
N SER A 183 -4.55 25.56 -10.21
CA SER A 183 -4.19 25.46 -11.62
C SER A 183 -2.98 24.55 -11.80
N ILE A 184 -3.03 23.75 -12.86
CA ILE A 184 -1.94 22.89 -13.31
C ILE A 184 -1.77 23.18 -14.82
N GLN A 185 -0.59 23.64 -15.20
CA GLN A 185 -0.24 23.98 -16.57
C GLN A 185 0.93 23.12 -17.02
N HIS A 186 0.74 22.40 -18.12
CA HIS A 186 1.79 21.64 -18.78
C HIS A 186 2.60 22.56 -19.71
N ARG A 187 3.92 22.54 -19.56
CA ARG A 187 4.87 23.26 -20.41
C ARG A 187 5.93 22.31 -20.95
N PHE A 188 6.46 22.65 -22.11
CA PHE A 188 7.63 22.00 -22.67
C PHE A 188 8.79 22.98 -22.66
N LEU A 189 9.94 22.54 -22.17
CA LEU A 189 11.17 23.28 -22.33
C LEU A 189 11.68 23.13 -23.77
N SER A 190 12.61 23.99 -24.17
CA SER A 190 13.18 24.03 -25.53
C SER A 190 13.90 22.73 -25.95
N ASP A 191 14.28 21.91 -24.97
CA ASP A 191 14.92 20.60 -25.13
C ASP A 191 13.90 19.44 -25.27
N GLY A 192 12.60 19.72 -25.21
CA GLY A 192 11.53 18.72 -25.24
C GLY A 192 11.20 18.11 -23.88
N THR A 193 11.80 18.60 -22.78
CA THR A 193 11.53 18.16 -21.42
C THR A 193 10.13 18.61 -20.97
N CYS A 194 9.35 17.67 -20.43
CA CYS A 194 8.04 17.98 -19.85
C CYS A 194 8.21 18.66 -18.49
N ALA A 195 7.54 19.80 -18.30
CA ALA A 195 7.43 20.47 -17.01
C ALA A 195 5.97 20.78 -16.69
N VAL A 196 5.65 20.78 -15.40
CA VAL A 196 4.34 21.13 -14.87
C VAL A 196 4.51 22.30 -13.93
N GLN A 197 3.88 23.41 -14.25
CA GLN A 197 3.74 24.55 -13.36
C GLN A 197 2.39 24.45 -12.67
N PHE A 198 2.36 24.53 -11.34
CA PHE A 198 1.12 24.46 -10.58
C PHE A 198 1.03 25.58 -9.56
N SER A 199 -0.20 25.92 -9.20
CA SER A 199 -0.50 26.84 -8.12
C SER A 199 -1.41 26.19 -7.09
N LEU A 200 -1.12 26.42 -5.82
CA LEU A 200 -1.87 25.86 -4.70
C LEU A 200 -2.17 26.91 -3.63
N TYR A 201 -3.25 26.68 -2.91
CA TYR A 201 -3.55 27.40 -1.69
C TYR A 201 -3.24 26.55 -0.47
N LEU A 202 -2.67 27.22 0.54
CA LEU A 202 -2.53 26.67 1.88
C LEU A 202 -3.94 26.46 2.47
N PRO A 203 -4.24 25.34 3.14
CA PRO A 203 -5.51 25.18 3.83
C PRO A 203 -5.64 26.20 4.98
N LEU A 204 -6.87 26.53 5.38
CA LEU A 204 -7.15 27.52 6.44
C LEU A 204 -6.43 27.21 7.77
N ASN A 205 -6.26 25.93 8.08
CA ASN A 205 -5.59 25.47 9.31
C ASN A 205 -4.06 25.44 9.20
N HIS A 206 -3.48 25.89 8.09
CA HIS A 206 -2.03 25.85 7.90
C HIS A 206 -1.34 26.84 8.86
N PRO A 207 -0.26 26.46 9.55
CA PRO A 207 0.42 27.33 10.52
C PRO A 207 0.82 28.69 9.92
N ASN A 208 1.33 28.72 8.69
CA ASN A 208 1.67 29.97 8.01
C ASN A 208 0.46 30.92 7.79
N ARG A 209 -0.78 30.42 7.65
CA ARG A 209 -1.99 31.28 7.61
C ARG A 209 -2.35 31.84 8.99
N LEU A 210 -2.16 31.03 10.03
CA LEU A 210 -2.44 31.43 11.42
C LEU A 210 -1.44 32.48 11.92
N PHE A 211 -0.16 32.32 11.61
CA PHE A 211 0.88 33.28 11.99
C PHE A 211 0.71 34.66 11.32
N GLU A 212 0.26 34.71 10.06
CA GLU A 212 0.01 35.99 9.38
C GLU A 212 -1.27 36.67 9.89
N HIS A 213 -2.32 35.91 10.21
CA HIS A 213 -3.51 36.46 10.86
C HIS A 213 -3.22 37.06 12.25
N GLU A 214 -2.37 36.42 13.07
CA GLU A 214 -1.97 36.98 14.37
C GLU A 214 -1.12 38.24 14.24
N ASN A 215 -0.27 38.33 13.22
CA ASN A 215 0.55 39.51 12.97
C ASN A 215 -0.25 40.67 12.35
N MET A 216 -1.21 40.39 11.45
CA MET A 216 -2.12 41.41 10.90
C MET A 216 -3.10 41.93 11.95
N ALA A 217 -3.64 41.06 12.82
CA ALA A 217 -4.52 41.47 13.92
C ALA A 217 -3.83 42.39 14.94
N ARG A 218 -2.48 42.38 15.00
CA ARG A 218 -1.70 43.30 15.84
C ARG A 218 -1.37 44.63 15.16
N ALA A 219 -1.57 44.75 13.85
CA ALA A 219 -1.18 45.92 13.06
C ALA A 219 -2.36 46.78 12.55
N SER A 220 -3.61 46.30 12.61
CA SER A 220 -4.77 47.06 12.13
C SER A 220 -5.72 47.47 13.26
N SER A 221 -5.88 48.78 13.43
CA SER A 221 -6.90 49.39 14.27
C SER A 221 -8.30 49.01 13.78
N PHE A 222 -9.11 48.50 14.71
CA PHE A 222 -10.54 48.25 14.58
C PHE A 222 -11.28 49.45 13.96
N ALA A 223 -11.87 49.29 12.77
CA ALA A 223 -13.26 49.71 12.50
C ALA A 223 -13.73 49.54 11.05
N ASP A 224 -12.90 49.60 10.00
CA ASP A 224 -13.45 50.07 8.70
C ASP A 224 -13.15 49.26 7.41
N ASP A 225 -12.67 48.01 7.49
CA ASP A 225 -12.22 47.31 6.26
C ASP A 225 -12.80 45.89 6.03
N LEU A 226 -13.96 45.58 6.63
CA LEU A 226 -14.63 44.28 6.49
C LEU A 226 -15.22 44.00 5.10
N THR A 227 -15.09 44.93 4.14
CA THR A 227 -15.62 44.77 2.78
C THR A 227 -14.55 44.62 1.69
N ASN A 228 -13.27 44.91 1.98
CA ASN A 228 -12.18 44.79 0.99
C ASN A 228 -11.29 43.53 1.15
N LEU A 229 -11.41 42.81 2.28
CA LEU A 229 -10.52 41.68 2.60
C LEU A 229 -10.66 40.45 1.69
N ASN A 230 -11.75 40.33 0.92
CA ASN A 230 -11.98 39.11 0.13
C ASN A 230 -11.16 39.01 -1.17
N ASN A 231 -10.66 40.12 -1.72
CA ASN A 231 -9.96 40.10 -3.01
C ASN A 231 -8.42 40.16 -2.88
N THR A 232 -7.87 40.68 -1.78
CA THR A 232 -6.41 40.83 -1.61
C THR A 232 -5.76 39.68 -0.82
N ASP A 233 -6.52 38.98 0.03
CA ASP A 233 -6.00 37.86 0.83
C ASP A 233 -5.85 36.56 0.03
N SER A 234 -6.46 36.45 -1.15
CA SER A 234 -6.31 35.27 -2.01
C SER A 234 -4.85 35.11 -2.46
N ASP A 235 -4.23 36.17 -2.98
CA ASP A 235 -2.88 36.08 -3.57
C ASP A 235 -1.77 35.83 -2.53
N LEU A 236 -1.94 36.29 -1.28
CA LEU A 236 -0.92 36.16 -0.22
C LEU A 236 -0.62 34.70 0.15
N PHE A 237 -1.62 33.82 0.03
CA PHE A 237 -1.48 32.41 0.39
C PHE A 237 -1.35 31.48 -0.81
N GLN A 238 -1.25 32.04 -2.02
CA GLN A 238 -0.98 31.27 -3.22
C GLN A 238 0.51 30.91 -3.26
N ARG A 239 0.81 29.62 -3.44
CA ARG A 239 2.18 29.16 -3.72
C ARG A 239 2.24 28.62 -5.13
N MET A 240 3.33 28.95 -5.81
CA MET A 240 3.65 28.43 -7.12
C MET A 240 4.71 27.33 -6.98
N GLY A 241 4.54 26.26 -7.74
CA GLY A 241 5.50 25.16 -7.85
C GLY A 241 5.78 24.83 -9.31
N ILE A 242 6.97 24.28 -9.56
CA ILE A 242 7.37 23.76 -10.86
C ILE A 242 7.95 22.36 -10.64
N LEU A 243 7.52 21.40 -11.44
CA LEU A 243 8.06 20.06 -11.51
C LEU A 243 8.55 19.80 -12.92
N ALA A 244 9.80 19.35 -13.08
CA ALA A 244 10.36 18.93 -14.35
C ALA A 244 11.11 17.61 -14.15
N ALA A 245 11.08 16.73 -15.16
CA ALA A 245 11.76 15.44 -15.12
C ALA A 245 12.96 15.43 -16.06
N PHE A 246 14.14 15.17 -15.52
CA PHE A 246 15.40 15.09 -16.26
C PHE A 246 15.96 13.67 -16.18
N ASP A 247 16.50 13.17 -17.30
CA ASP A 247 17.08 11.83 -17.41
C ASP A 247 18.41 11.69 -16.65
N SER A 248 19.08 12.81 -16.40
CA SER A 248 20.38 12.87 -15.76
C SER A 248 20.48 14.12 -14.89
N TRP A 249 21.24 13.99 -13.80
CA TRP A 249 21.53 15.10 -12.90
C TRP A 249 22.29 16.24 -13.60
N GLU A 250 23.09 15.92 -14.62
CA GLU A 250 23.84 16.93 -15.37
C GLU A 250 22.94 17.84 -16.20
N ARG A 251 21.82 17.33 -16.73
CA ARG A 251 20.82 18.16 -17.43
C ARG A 251 19.96 19.01 -16.50
N ALA A 252 19.92 18.68 -15.21
CA ALA A 252 19.17 19.43 -14.22
C ALA A 252 19.93 20.65 -13.67
N LYS A 253 21.25 20.72 -13.88
CA LYS A 253 22.10 21.85 -13.47
C LYS A 253 22.10 22.96 -14.51
#